data_AF-A0A956PDD8-F1
#
_entry.id   AF-A0A956PDD8-F1
#
_cell.length_a   1.000
_cell.length_b   1.000
_cell.length_c   1.000
_cell.angle_alpha   90.00
_cell.angle_beta   90.00
_cell.angle_gamma   90.00
#
_symmetry.space_group_name_H-M   'P 1'
#
loop_
_entity.id
_entity.type
_entity.pdbx_description
1 polymer ?
#
loop_
_entity_poly.entity_id
_entity_poly.type
_entity_poly.pdbx_seq_one_letter_code
_entity_poly.pdbx_strand_id
1 'polypeptide(L)'
;MPRPTPYWQYDVFTRVPFGGNPLAIFPEAEGLKDDEMQALARETNCSETTFVLPPVLAGGSDRARVRIFTPRKEIPFAGHPVVGTAWALVERGRLAAGAGGVVTLELGIERVASYAVDVERDAGGDLRGVTMTQGAPAIGPDLSERDWAPALAAMGVPWEAVADGLPMAVASTGLPFLMVPLVSDETLAALRPDAGPLEGALAAIGAEGAYVFVLGGDRRTVQARSFCPGLSVPEDPATGSAAGALGAYLRARGSVKGDSEVAEIRIRQGASMSRPSEITVFVDGSRATPRVRVRGEAVVVFEGVARLR
;
A
#
# COMPACT_ATOMS: atom_id res chain seq x y z
N MET A 1 -29.48 -22.66 7.59
CA MET A 1 -29.85 -21.49 6.75
C MET A 1 -28.58 -20.75 6.41
N PRO A 2 -28.42 -20.18 5.19
CA PRO A 2 -27.19 -19.48 4.85
C PRO A 2 -26.97 -18.32 5.82
N ARG A 3 -25.78 -18.21 6.40
CA ARG A 3 -25.45 -17.09 7.29
C ARG A 3 -25.22 -15.84 6.44
N PRO A 4 -26.03 -14.78 6.57
CA PRO A 4 -25.78 -13.53 5.88
C PRO A 4 -24.55 -12.86 6.49
N THR A 5 -23.61 -12.46 5.63
CA THR A 5 -22.39 -11.77 6.03
C THR A 5 -22.28 -10.48 5.21
N PRO A 6 -22.57 -9.30 5.79
CA PRO A 6 -22.44 -8.02 5.10
C PRO A 6 -21.02 -7.83 4.57
N TYR A 7 -20.89 -7.20 3.41
CA TYR A 7 -19.61 -6.77 2.89
C TYR A 7 -19.71 -5.42 2.18
N TRP A 8 -18.60 -4.71 2.18
CA TRP A 8 -18.38 -3.52 1.37
C TRP A 8 -17.16 -3.75 0.50
N GLN A 9 -17.16 -3.18 -0.69
CA GLN A 9 -15.97 -3.06 -1.51
C GLN A 9 -15.65 -1.58 -1.66
N TYR A 10 -14.42 -1.22 -1.28
CA TYR A 10 -13.89 0.12 -1.44
C TYR A 10 -12.75 0.10 -2.45
N ASP A 11 -12.59 1.19 -3.18
CA ASP A 11 -11.36 1.48 -3.90
C ASP A 11 -10.51 2.43 -3.05
N VAL A 12 -9.29 2.00 -2.71
CA VAL A 12 -8.36 2.70 -1.82
C VAL A 12 -7.33 3.49 -2.62
N PHE A 13 -6.87 4.61 -2.08
CA PHE A 13 -6.01 5.61 -2.74
C PHE A 13 -6.70 6.31 -3.92
N THR A 14 -8.02 6.47 -3.82
CA THR A 14 -8.82 7.21 -4.81
C THR A 14 -10.13 7.72 -4.18
N ARG A 15 -10.70 8.74 -4.82
CA ARG A 15 -12.09 9.20 -4.60
C ARG A 15 -13.00 8.92 -5.79
N VAL A 16 -12.44 8.37 -6.87
CA VAL A 16 -13.15 8.04 -8.10
C VAL A 16 -13.41 6.53 -8.11
N PRO A 17 -14.68 6.09 -8.15
CA PRO A 17 -15.03 4.68 -8.31
C PRO A 17 -14.30 4.04 -9.49
N PHE A 18 -13.87 2.79 -9.30
CA PHE A 18 -13.12 1.97 -10.25
C PHE A 18 -11.65 2.41 -10.47
N GLY A 19 -11.17 3.42 -9.75
CA GLY A 19 -9.75 3.76 -9.60
C GLY A 19 -9.09 3.01 -8.44
N GLY A 20 -7.87 3.36 -8.06
CA GLY A 20 -7.28 2.87 -6.81
C GLY A 20 -7.07 1.36 -6.72
N ASN A 21 -6.85 0.88 -5.50
CA ASN A 21 -6.68 -0.53 -5.17
C ASN A 21 -7.96 -1.11 -4.53
N PRO A 22 -8.62 -2.12 -5.13
CA PRO A 22 -9.82 -2.72 -4.56
C PRO A 22 -9.56 -3.40 -3.22
N LEU A 23 -10.45 -3.17 -2.26
CA LEU A 23 -10.46 -3.81 -0.97
C LEU A 23 -11.87 -4.26 -0.61
N ALA A 24 -12.05 -5.58 -0.44
CA ALA A 24 -13.25 -6.13 0.17
C ALA A 24 -13.13 -6.08 1.70
N ILE A 25 -14.19 -5.65 2.37
CA ILE A 25 -14.26 -5.45 3.82
C ILE A 25 -15.51 -6.15 4.33
N PHE A 26 -15.32 -7.10 5.24
CA PHE A 26 -16.39 -7.72 6.02
C PHE A 26 -16.43 -7.04 7.41
N PRO A 27 -17.31 -6.05 7.61
CA PRO A 27 -17.32 -5.22 8.82
C PRO A 27 -17.83 -5.95 10.07
N GLU A 28 -18.38 -7.15 9.90
CA GLU A 28 -18.98 -7.98 10.95
C GLU A 28 -18.52 -9.42 10.77
N ALA A 29 -17.27 -9.70 11.17
CA ALA A 29 -16.65 -11.00 11.00
C ALA A 29 -16.68 -11.87 12.27
N GLU A 30 -17.37 -11.44 13.33
CA GLU A 30 -17.48 -12.21 14.55
C GLU A 30 -18.18 -13.56 14.28
N GLY A 31 -17.54 -14.64 14.76
CA GLY A 31 -18.00 -16.00 14.55
C GLY A 31 -17.70 -16.59 13.16
N LEU A 32 -17.06 -15.87 12.23
CA LEU A 32 -16.49 -16.50 11.03
C LEU A 32 -15.28 -17.35 11.42
N LYS A 33 -15.16 -18.54 10.86
CA LYS A 33 -13.97 -19.40 10.97
C LYS A 33 -12.91 -19.02 9.95
N ASP A 34 -11.68 -19.45 10.17
CA ASP A 34 -10.54 -19.15 9.30
C ASP A 34 -10.75 -19.65 7.85
N ASP A 35 -11.33 -20.83 7.68
CA ASP A 35 -11.64 -21.41 6.37
C ASP A 35 -12.75 -20.64 5.65
N GLU A 36 -13.74 -20.12 6.38
CA GLU A 36 -14.79 -19.25 5.85
C GLU A 36 -14.23 -17.87 5.43
N MET A 37 -13.39 -17.25 6.26
CA MET A 37 -12.69 -16.00 5.91
C MET A 37 -11.83 -16.19 4.66
N GLN A 38 -11.06 -17.29 4.60
CA GLN A 38 -10.23 -17.61 3.45
C GLN A 38 -11.05 -17.89 2.19
N ALA A 39 -12.21 -18.57 2.32
CA ALA A 39 -13.12 -18.80 1.21
C ALA A 39 -13.72 -17.49 0.67
N LEU A 40 -14.13 -16.57 1.55
CA LEU A 40 -14.61 -15.24 1.16
C LEU A 40 -13.53 -14.41 0.49
N ALA A 41 -12.30 -14.39 1.01
CA ALA A 41 -11.18 -13.68 0.40
C ALA A 41 -10.82 -14.23 -1.00
N ARG A 42 -11.00 -15.54 -1.21
CA ARG A 42 -10.85 -16.14 -2.54
C ARG A 42 -12.01 -15.79 -3.48
N GLU A 43 -13.23 -15.73 -2.98
CA GLU A 43 -14.43 -15.38 -3.76
C GLU A 43 -14.44 -13.92 -4.21
N THR A 44 -14.05 -12.98 -3.34
CA THR A 44 -13.96 -11.56 -3.69
C THR A 44 -12.82 -11.28 -4.68
N ASN A 45 -11.77 -12.10 -4.66
CA ASN A 45 -10.63 -12.04 -5.56
C ASN A 45 -9.95 -10.66 -5.62
N CYS A 46 -10.09 -9.87 -4.55
CA CYS A 46 -9.26 -8.68 -4.32
C CYS A 46 -7.84 -9.14 -3.91
N SER A 47 -6.83 -8.29 -4.09
CA SER A 47 -5.46 -8.63 -3.65
C SER A 47 -5.42 -8.95 -2.16
N GLU A 48 -6.23 -8.23 -1.38
CA GLU A 48 -6.51 -8.46 0.03
C GLU A 48 -8.00 -8.25 0.37
N THR A 49 -8.45 -8.90 1.44
CA THR A 49 -9.78 -8.76 2.04
C THR A 49 -9.62 -8.61 3.55
N THR A 50 -10.35 -7.68 4.16
CA THR A 50 -10.33 -7.46 5.61
C THR A 50 -11.56 -7.98 6.32
N PHE A 51 -11.35 -8.50 7.52
CA PHE A 51 -12.39 -9.02 8.41
C PHE A 51 -12.31 -8.28 9.73
N VAL A 52 -13.37 -7.53 10.04
CA VAL A 52 -13.43 -6.67 11.23
C VAL A 52 -14.09 -7.43 12.38
N LEU A 53 -13.39 -7.46 13.51
CA LEU A 53 -13.72 -8.21 14.71
C LEU A 53 -13.73 -7.24 15.92
N PRO A 54 -14.40 -7.61 17.02
CA PRO A 54 -14.23 -6.92 18.28
C PRO A 54 -12.75 -6.84 18.69
N PRO A 55 -12.29 -5.69 19.24
CA PRO A 55 -10.92 -5.57 19.74
C PRO A 55 -10.67 -6.55 20.89
N VAL A 56 -9.43 -7.01 21.04
CA VAL A 56 -9.01 -7.96 22.08
C VAL A 56 -8.05 -7.34 23.10
N LEU A 57 -7.40 -6.22 22.75
CA LEU A 57 -6.60 -5.46 23.69
C LEU A 57 -7.48 -4.43 24.43
N ALA A 58 -7.11 -4.11 25.68
CA ALA A 58 -7.84 -3.12 26.46
C ALA A 58 -7.79 -1.73 25.78
N GLY A 59 -8.92 -1.03 25.76
CA GLY A 59 -9.01 0.33 25.21
C GLY A 59 -10.44 0.85 25.04
N GLY A 60 -10.58 1.95 24.30
CA GLY A 60 -11.85 2.63 24.05
C GLY A 60 -12.63 2.10 22.84
N SER A 61 -13.72 2.79 22.50
CA SER A 61 -14.59 2.48 21.35
C SER A 61 -14.02 2.93 19.99
N ASP A 62 -12.81 3.46 19.98
CA ASP A 62 -12.04 3.92 18.81
C ASP A 62 -11.19 2.80 18.20
N ARG A 63 -11.49 1.54 18.55
CA ARG A 63 -10.66 0.37 18.27
C ARG A 63 -11.42 -0.76 17.59
N ALA A 64 -10.79 -1.40 16.62
CA ALA A 64 -11.29 -2.63 16.03
C ALA A 64 -10.15 -3.61 15.75
N ARG A 65 -10.40 -4.91 15.89
CA ARG A 65 -9.46 -5.93 15.41
C ARG A 65 -9.72 -6.17 13.93
N VAL A 66 -8.65 -6.28 13.16
CA VAL A 66 -8.72 -6.52 11.73
C VAL A 66 -7.81 -7.70 11.39
N ARG A 67 -8.37 -8.69 10.69
CA ARG A 67 -7.59 -9.76 10.04
C ARG A 67 -7.57 -9.51 8.55
N ILE A 68 -6.44 -9.82 7.90
CA ILE A 68 -6.22 -9.53 6.48
C ILE A 68 -5.88 -10.83 5.76
N PHE A 69 -6.65 -11.13 4.72
CA PHE A 69 -6.45 -12.32 3.91
C PHE A 69 -6.19 -11.93 2.47
N THR A 70 -5.18 -12.55 1.87
CA THR A 70 -5.08 -12.67 0.42
C THR A 70 -6.00 -13.81 -0.05
N PRO A 71 -6.21 -14.00 -1.37
CA PRO A 71 -6.92 -15.17 -1.88
C PRO A 71 -6.30 -16.53 -1.50
N ARG A 72 -5.05 -16.54 -1.01
CA ARG A 72 -4.28 -17.77 -0.72
C ARG A 72 -4.02 -18.03 0.76
N LYS A 73 -3.83 -16.98 1.56
CA LYS A 73 -3.46 -17.07 2.97
C LYS A 73 -3.78 -15.79 3.74
N GLU A 74 -3.88 -15.92 5.06
CA GLU A 74 -3.83 -14.79 6.00
C GLU A 74 -2.43 -14.14 6.00
N ILE A 75 -2.39 -12.82 6.16
CA ILE A 75 -1.16 -12.03 6.33
C ILE A 75 -1.28 -11.14 7.57
N PRO A 76 -0.18 -10.89 8.31
CA PRO A 76 -0.25 -10.17 9.58
C PRO A 76 -0.52 -8.68 9.41
N PHE A 77 -0.17 -8.10 8.26
CA PHE A 77 -0.24 -6.68 8.00
C PHE A 77 -0.19 -6.40 6.49
N ALA A 78 -0.92 -5.38 6.03
CA ALA A 78 -0.76 -4.78 4.72
C ALA A 78 -1.23 -3.32 4.75
N GLY A 79 -0.59 -2.45 3.97
CA GLY A 79 -0.83 -1.01 4.01
C GLY A 79 -2.21 -0.60 3.51
N HIS A 80 -2.53 -0.84 2.23
CA HIS A 80 -3.82 -0.42 1.67
C HIS A 80 -5.03 -0.97 2.47
N PRO A 81 -5.00 -2.22 3.01
CA PRO A 81 -6.08 -2.73 3.85
C PRO A 81 -6.28 -1.96 5.15
N VAL A 82 -5.20 -1.46 5.76
CA VAL A 82 -5.26 -0.62 6.97
C VAL A 82 -5.92 0.73 6.66
N VAL A 83 -5.49 1.43 5.60
CA VAL A 83 -6.08 2.72 5.20
C VAL A 83 -7.55 2.54 4.80
N GLY A 84 -7.86 1.58 3.94
CA GLY A 84 -9.21 1.35 3.45
C GLY A 84 -10.18 0.93 4.54
N THR A 85 -9.76 0.03 5.43
CA THR A 85 -10.61 -0.43 6.54
C THR A 85 -10.86 0.68 7.56
N ALA A 86 -9.82 1.44 7.94
CA ALA A 86 -10.01 2.59 8.83
C ALA A 86 -10.94 3.65 8.20
N TRP A 87 -10.75 3.97 6.92
CA TRP A 87 -11.65 4.87 6.19
C TRP A 87 -13.10 4.38 6.25
N ALA A 88 -13.35 3.14 5.82
CA ALA A 88 -14.70 2.58 5.74
C ALA A 88 -15.39 2.55 7.11
N LEU A 89 -14.68 2.14 8.17
CA LEU A 89 -15.25 2.08 9.51
C LEU A 89 -15.61 3.46 10.05
N VAL A 90 -14.80 4.49 9.78
CA VAL A 90 -15.10 5.84 10.23
C VAL A 90 -16.19 6.50 9.38
N GLU A 91 -16.16 6.31 8.06
CA GLU A 91 -17.17 6.82 7.13
C GLU A 91 -18.57 6.28 7.47
N ARG A 92 -18.65 4.98 7.81
CA ARG A 92 -19.89 4.29 8.15
C ARG A 92 -20.31 4.46 9.62
N GLY A 93 -19.61 5.30 10.38
CA GLY A 93 -19.90 5.55 11.80
C GLY A 93 -19.71 4.32 12.70
N ARG A 94 -18.95 3.32 12.26
CA ARG A 94 -18.63 2.10 13.01
C ARG A 94 -17.48 2.30 13.99
N LEU A 95 -16.59 3.24 13.70
CA LEU A 95 -15.59 3.75 14.62
C LEU A 95 -15.71 5.27 14.69
N ALA A 96 -15.70 5.79 15.91
CA ALA A 96 -15.49 7.21 16.15
C ALA A 96 -13.98 7.44 16.32
N ALA A 97 -13.42 8.42 15.61
CA ALA A 97 -12.06 8.85 15.88
C ALA A 97 -11.99 9.39 17.32
N GLY A 98 -11.03 8.90 18.09
CA GLY A 98 -10.76 9.36 19.45
C GLY A 98 -10.25 10.79 19.50
N ALA A 99 -9.82 11.23 20.69
CA ALA A 99 -9.22 12.54 20.86
C ALA A 99 -8.03 12.74 19.89
N GLY A 100 -8.05 13.82 19.11
CA GLY A 100 -7.01 14.11 18.11
C GLY A 100 -7.22 13.47 16.74
N GLY A 101 -8.37 12.81 16.49
CA GLY A 101 -8.68 12.26 15.17
C GLY A 101 -8.01 10.91 14.91
N VAL A 102 -7.70 10.13 15.94
CA VAL A 102 -7.01 8.84 15.80
C VAL A 102 -7.99 7.68 15.98
N VAL A 103 -7.86 6.63 15.15
CA VAL A 103 -8.45 5.31 15.42
C VAL A 103 -7.34 4.28 15.57
N THR A 104 -7.62 3.19 16.28
CA THR A 104 -6.66 2.09 16.44
C THR A 104 -7.15 0.82 15.78
N LEU A 105 -6.35 0.23 14.90
CA LEU A 105 -6.59 -1.11 14.38
C LEU A 105 -5.68 -2.11 15.09
N GLU A 106 -6.24 -3.22 15.54
CA GLU A 106 -5.51 -4.34 16.14
C GLU A 106 -5.26 -5.40 15.08
N LEU A 107 -4.00 -5.62 14.70
CA LEU A 107 -3.59 -6.48 13.59
C LEU A 107 -2.56 -7.51 14.05
N GLY A 108 -2.50 -8.64 13.36
CA GLY A 108 -1.57 -9.74 13.62
C GLY A 108 -2.25 -11.10 13.73
N ILE A 109 -1.50 -12.17 13.43
CA ILE A 109 -1.99 -13.56 13.46
C ILE A 109 -1.79 -14.15 14.86
N GLU A 110 -0.54 -14.39 15.26
CA GLU A 110 -0.20 -14.95 16.58
C GLU A 110 -0.02 -13.86 17.65
N ARG A 111 0.56 -12.72 17.24
CA ARG A 111 0.83 -11.57 18.11
C ARG A 111 0.08 -10.37 17.58
N VAL A 112 -0.98 -10.00 18.29
CA VAL A 112 -1.80 -8.84 17.96
C VAL A 112 -1.15 -7.57 18.52
N ALA A 113 -0.98 -6.56 17.67
CA ALA A 113 -0.44 -5.26 18.03
C ALA A 113 -1.41 -4.14 17.66
N SER A 114 -1.30 -3.00 18.36
CA SER A 114 -2.09 -1.79 18.09
C SER A 114 -1.41 -0.92 17.05
N TYR A 115 -2.16 -0.51 16.03
CA TYR A 115 -1.72 0.39 14.99
C TYR A 115 -2.61 1.64 15.01
N ALA A 116 -2.02 2.76 15.43
CA ALA A 116 -2.69 4.05 15.39
C ALA A 116 -2.74 4.57 13.94
N VAL A 117 -3.92 5.06 13.56
CA VAL A 117 -4.20 5.60 12.24
C VAL A 117 -4.83 6.97 12.42
N ASP A 118 -4.20 7.98 11.83
CA ASP A 118 -4.70 9.36 11.88
C ASP A 118 -5.80 9.54 10.83
N VAL A 119 -6.90 10.17 11.24
CA VAL A 119 -8.08 10.45 10.42
C VAL A 119 -8.27 11.95 10.32
N GLU A 120 -8.16 12.45 9.10
CA GLU A 120 -8.29 13.86 8.79
C GLU A 120 -9.69 14.14 8.25
N ARG A 121 -10.34 15.19 8.77
CA ARG A 121 -11.60 15.73 8.28
C ARG A 121 -11.43 17.18 7.86
N ASP A 122 -12.22 17.64 6.91
CA ASP A 122 -12.29 19.07 6.58
C ASP A 122 -13.15 19.87 7.56
N ALA A 123 -13.26 21.17 7.31
CA ALA A 123 -14.09 22.09 8.10
C ALA A 123 -15.60 21.76 8.06
N GLY A 124 -16.06 21.02 7.04
CA GLY A 124 -17.43 20.53 6.93
C GLY A 124 -17.66 19.21 7.68
N GLY A 125 -16.59 18.57 8.14
CA GLY A 125 -16.63 17.28 8.84
C GLY A 125 -16.48 16.08 7.91
N ASP A 126 -16.28 16.27 6.60
CA ASP A 126 -16.09 15.18 5.64
C ASP A 126 -14.68 14.60 5.75
N LEU A 127 -14.54 13.29 5.53
CA LEU A 127 -13.24 12.62 5.52
C LEU A 127 -12.37 13.13 4.37
N ARG A 128 -11.11 13.45 4.67
CA ARG A 128 -10.11 13.97 3.73
C ARG A 128 -8.86 13.13 3.62
N GLY A 129 -8.60 12.26 4.58
CA GLY A 129 -7.42 11.43 4.56
C GLY A 129 -7.37 10.47 5.72
N VAL A 130 -6.83 9.29 5.45
CA VAL A 130 -6.44 8.33 6.48
C VAL A 130 -4.95 8.11 6.33
N THR A 131 -4.20 8.40 7.39
CA THR A 131 -2.74 8.36 7.41
C THR A 131 -2.26 7.27 8.36
N MET A 132 -1.43 6.35 7.87
CA MET A 132 -0.75 5.35 8.69
C MET A 132 0.74 5.67 8.80
N THR A 133 1.34 5.37 9.94
CA THR A 133 2.81 5.30 10.06
C THR A 133 3.29 3.91 9.65
N GLN A 134 4.30 3.83 8.78
CA GLN A 134 4.87 2.56 8.34
C GLN A 134 6.01 2.10 9.24
N GLY A 135 6.50 0.87 9.01
CA GLY A 135 7.68 0.34 9.69
C GLY A 135 8.92 1.20 9.41
N ALA A 136 9.93 1.03 10.27
CA ALA A 136 11.20 1.72 10.10
C ALA A 136 11.79 1.41 8.71
N PRO A 137 12.14 2.44 7.91
CA PRO A 137 12.65 2.23 6.58
C PRO A 137 14.05 1.60 6.61
N ALA A 138 14.29 0.67 5.69
CA ALA A 138 15.60 0.09 5.41
C ALA A 138 15.96 0.39 3.95
N ILE A 139 17.07 1.09 3.73
CA ILE A 139 17.60 1.41 2.40
C ILE A 139 18.89 0.63 2.21
N GLY A 140 18.91 -0.26 1.23
CA GLY A 140 20.08 -1.05 0.87
C GLY A 140 21.21 -0.21 0.27
N PRO A 141 22.38 -0.85 0.08
CA PRO A 141 23.47 -0.25 -0.69
C PRO A 141 23.03 -0.03 -2.15
N ASP A 142 23.78 0.81 -2.85
CA ASP A 142 23.63 0.95 -4.30
C ASP A 142 24.01 -0.37 -4.98
N LEU A 143 23.12 -0.84 -5.85
CA LEU A 143 23.32 -2.07 -6.60
C LEU A 143 24.24 -1.84 -7.79
N SER A 144 25.09 -2.83 -8.08
CA SER A 144 25.88 -2.82 -9.30
C SER A 144 25.01 -3.12 -10.51
N GLU A 145 25.48 -2.74 -11.71
CA GLU A 145 24.83 -3.08 -12.98
C GLU A 145 24.55 -4.58 -13.11
N ARG A 146 25.50 -5.42 -12.67
CA ARG A 146 25.34 -6.88 -12.66
C ARG A 146 24.11 -7.34 -11.87
N ASP A 147 23.78 -6.63 -10.80
CA ASP A 147 22.70 -7.03 -9.88
C ASP A 147 21.33 -6.57 -10.39
N TRP A 148 21.22 -5.35 -10.93
CA TRP A 148 19.93 -4.82 -11.40
C TRP A 148 19.63 -5.10 -12.88
N ALA A 149 20.62 -5.34 -13.73
CA ALA A 149 20.42 -5.54 -15.17
C ALA A 149 19.44 -6.67 -15.53
N PRO A 150 19.46 -7.84 -14.84
CA PRO A 150 18.48 -8.89 -15.11
C PRO A 150 17.03 -8.45 -14.89
N ALA A 151 16.77 -7.66 -13.84
CA ALA A 151 15.43 -7.13 -13.56
C ALA A 151 15.00 -6.12 -14.62
N LEU A 152 15.90 -5.25 -15.07
CA LEU A 152 15.61 -4.28 -16.14
C LEU A 152 15.30 -4.96 -17.47
N ALA A 153 16.07 -5.96 -17.84
CA ALA A 153 15.82 -6.77 -19.02
C ALA A 153 14.44 -7.45 -18.95
N ALA A 154 14.10 -8.05 -17.81
CA ALA A 154 12.81 -8.71 -17.61
C ALA A 154 11.62 -7.73 -17.63
N MET A 155 11.80 -6.47 -17.23
CA MET A 155 10.76 -5.43 -17.33
C MET A 155 10.65 -4.81 -18.73
N GLY A 156 11.61 -5.07 -19.61
CA GLY A 156 11.72 -4.42 -20.91
C GLY A 156 12.13 -2.95 -20.82
N VAL A 157 12.91 -2.58 -19.80
CA VAL A 157 13.41 -1.21 -19.59
C VAL A 157 14.64 -0.97 -20.48
N PRO A 158 14.61 -0.01 -21.42
CA PRO A 158 15.80 0.41 -22.16
C PRO A 158 16.82 1.07 -21.21
N TRP A 159 18.10 0.88 -21.47
CA TRP A 159 19.16 1.39 -20.59
C TRP A 159 19.20 2.91 -20.56
N GLU A 160 19.00 3.52 -21.71
CA GLU A 160 18.88 4.96 -21.92
C GLU A 160 17.66 5.58 -21.22
N ALA A 161 16.70 4.76 -20.77
CA ALA A 161 15.54 5.24 -20.05
C ALA A 161 15.76 5.36 -18.54
N VAL A 162 16.86 4.81 -18.00
CA VAL A 162 17.22 4.91 -16.58
C VAL A 162 17.65 6.34 -16.28
N ALA A 163 17.13 6.92 -15.20
CA ALA A 163 17.51 8.28 -14.82
C ALA A 163 18.87 8.32 -14.11
N ASP A 164 19.69 9.28 -14.51
CA ASP A 164 20.95 9.58 -13.85
C ASP A 164 20.76 10.16 -12.45
N GLY A 165 21.76 9.99 -11.58
CA GLY A 165 21.80 10.61 -10.25
C GLY A 165 20.92 9.96 -9.18
N LEU A 166 20.25 8.85 -9.51
CA LEU A 166 19.49 8.01 -8.58
C LEU A 166 19.94 6.55 -8.73
N PRO A 167 20.94 6.09 -7.95
CA PRO A 167 21.39 4.70 -8.03
C PRO A 167 20.30 3.74 -7.56
N MET A 168 20.10 2.64 -8.28
CA MET A 168 19.13 1.62 -7.91
C MET A 168 19.52 0.95 -6.60
N ALA A 169 18.54 0.73 -5.73
CA ALA A 169 18.72 0.05 -4.46
C ALA A 169 17.43 -0.66 -4.08
N VAL A 170 17.55 -1.69 -3.24
CA VAL A 170 16.39 -2.26 -2.56
C VAL A 170 16.03 -1.39 -1.36
N ALA A 171 14.78 -0.97 -1.27
CA ALA A 171 14.25 -0.18 -0.17
C ALA A 171 12.98 -0.81 0.39
N SER A 172 12.77 -0.67 1.70
CA SER A 172 11.65 -1.31 2.40
C SER A 172 11.15 -0.45 3.55
N THR A 173 9.84 -0.47 3.80
CA THR A 173 9.21 -0.09 5.08
C THR A 173 8.46 -1.27 5.71
N GLY A 174 8.80 -2.49 5.28
CA GLY A 174 8.18 -3.75 5.68
C GLY A 174 8.30 -4.81 4.59
N LEU A 175 8.06 -4.43 3.33
CA LEU A 175 8.23 -5.29 2.15
C LEU A 175 9.28 -4.67 1.20
N PRO A 176 10.35 -5.39 0.81
CA PRO A 176 11.44 -4.83 0.03
C PRO A 176 11.11 -4.72 -1.47
N PHE A 177 11.39 -3.55 -2.04
CA PHE A 177 11.22 -3.27 -3.47
C PHE A 177 12.52 -2.74 -4.07
N LEU A 178 12.84 -3.19 -5.28
CA LEU A 178 13.86 -2.56 -6.12
C LEU A 178 13.34 -1.20 -6.59
N MET A 179 14.06 -0.12 -6.28
CA MET A 179 13.74 1.23 -6.74
C MET A 179 14.38 1.47 -8.12
N VAL A 180 13.56 1.71 -9.14
CA VAL A 180 13.99 1.85 -10.54
C VAL A 180 13.58 3.22 -11.08
N PRO A 181 14.50 4.20 -11.10
CA PRO A 181 14.20 5.54 -11.59
C PRO A 181 14.30 5.60 -13.12
N LEU A 182 13.29 6.17 -13.76
CA LEU A 182 13.21 6.40 -15.21
C LEU A 182 13.11 7.89 -15.54
N VAL A 183 13.47 8.25 -16.76
CA VAL A 183 13.44 9.64 -17.26
C VAL A 183 12.10 10.06 -17.88
N SER A 184 11.23 9.10 -18.24
CA SER A 184 10.05 9.38 -19.06
C SER A 184 8.81 8.58 -18.63
N ASP A 185 7.69 9.29 -18.50
CA ASP A 185 6.35 8.71 -18.28
C ASP A 185 5.92 7.81 -19.45
N GLU A 186 6.36 8.13 -20.68
CA GLU A 186 6.08 7.33 -21.87
C GLU A 186 6.73 5.95 -21.76
N THR A 187 8.01 5.89 -21.39
CA THR A 187 8.71 4.62 -21.15
C THR A 187 8.03 3.84 -20.04
N LEU A 188 7.72 4.50 -18.92
CA LEU A 188 7.04 3.87 -17.78
C LEU A 188 5.71 3.22 -18.20
N ALA A 189 4.89 3.90 -19.00
CA ALA A 189 3.61 3.39 -19.51
C ALA A 189 3.78 2.24 -20.52
N ALA A 190 4.87 2.25 -21.29
CA ALA A 190 5.15 1.24 -22.30
C ALA A 190 5.65 -0.10 -21.74
N LEU A 191 6.17 -0.15 -20.51
CA LEU A 191 6.76 -1.39 -19.95
C LEU A 191 5.78 -2.57 -19.96
N ARG A 192 6.31 -3.76 -20.30
CA ARG A 192 5.58 -5.03 -20.33
C ARG A 192 6.48 -6.10 -19.69
N PRO A 193 6.40 -6.27 -18.36
CA PRO A 193 7.29 -7.19 -17.66
C PRO A 193 7.00 -8.65 -18.00
N ASP A 194 8.05 -9.43 -18.16
CA ASP A 194 8.00 -10.89 -18.16
C ASP A 194 8.07 -11.40 -16.71
N ALA A 195 6.96 -11.91 -16.21
CA ALA A 195 6.78 -12.22 -14.79
C ALA A 195 7.79 -13.25 -14.26
N GLY A 196 8.08 -14.31 -15.02
CA GLY A 196 8.95 -15.40 -14.56
C GLY A 196 10.41 -14.96 -14.37
N PRO A 197 11.07 -14.44 -15.42
CA PRO A 197 12.41 -13.87 -15.31
C PRO A 197 12.50 -12.73 -14.30
N LEU A 198 11.46 -11.88 -14.20
CA LEU A 198 11.44 -10.79 -13.24
C LEU A 198 11.41 -11.30 -11.79
N GLU A 199 10.57 -12.28 -11.48
CA GLU A 199 10.52 -12.89 -10.15
C GLU A 199 11.88 -13.45 -9.73
N GLY A 200 12.54 -14.21 -10.62
CA GLY A 200 13.87 -14.77 -10.36
C GLY A 200 14.94 -13.69 -10.15
N ALA A 201 14.91 -12.63 -10.97
CA ALA A 201 15.84 -11.51 -10.85
C ALA A 201 15.66 -10.72 -9.54
N LEU A 202 14.42 -10.47 -9.14
CA LEU A 202 14.11 -9.77 -7.88
C LEU A 202 14.49 -10.61 -6.66
N ALA A 203 14.20 -11.91 -6.68
CA ALA A 203 14.59 -12.83 -5.62
C ALA A 203 16.12 -12.87 -5.42
N ALA A 204 16.89 -12.81 -6.50
CA ALA A 204 18.36 -12.82 -6.44
C ALA A 204 18.96 -11.61 -5.69
N ILE A 205 18.24 -10.49 -5.62
CA ILE A 205 18.64 -9.28 -4.89
C ILE A 205 17.84 -9.06 -3.60
N GLY A 206 17.00 -10.02 -3.20
CA GLY A 206 16.18 -9.93 -1.99
C GLY A 206 15.04 -8.91 -2.06
N ALA A 207 14.50 -8.66 -3.26
CA ALA A 207 13.32 -7.84 -3.47
C ALA A 207 12.08 -8.70 -3.76
N GLU A 208 10.91 -8.22 -3.34
CA GLU A 208 9.60 -8.85 -3.58
C GLU A 208 8.90 -8.23 -4.80
N GLY A 209 9.34 -7.04 -5.22
CA GLY A 209 8.82 -6.32 -6.36
C GLY A 209 9.78 -5.28 -6.92
N ALA A 210 9.50 -4.77 -8.11
CA ALA A 210 10.15 -3.60 -8.68
C ALA A 210 9.18 -2.41 -8.61
N TYR A 211 9.64 -1.30 -8.02
CA TYR A 211 8.93 -0.04 -8.03
C TYR A 211 9.60 0.90 -9.02
N VAL A 212 8.99 1.00 -10.19
CA VAL A 212 9.52 1.74 -11.34
C VAL A 212 8.85 3.10 -11.39
N PHE A 213 9.62 4.18 -11.44
CA PHE A 213 9.08 5.51 -11.22
C PHE A 213 9.78 6.60 -12.02
N VAL A 214 9.05 7.68 -12.28
CA VAL A 214 9.56 8.94 -12.83
C VAL A 214 9.37 10.01 -11.78
N LEU A 215 10.47 10.67 -11.38
CA LEU A 215 10.44 11.79 -10.43
C LEU A 215 10.23 13.10 -11.20
N GLY A 216 9.15 13.82 -10.89
CA GLY A 216 8.87 15.12 -11.48
C GLY A 216 9.93 16.18 -11.14
N GLY A 217 10.05 17.21 -11.98
CA GLY A 217 11.01 18.29 -11.77
C GLY A 217 10.80 19.10 -10.48
N ASP A 218 9.60 19.07 -9.91
CA ASP A 218 9.27 19.65 -8.60
C ASP A 218 9.87 18.84 -7.42
N ARG A 219 10.34 17.61 -7.69
CA ARG A 219 10.84 16.62 -6.72
C ARG A 219 9.82 16.29 -5.63
N ARG A 220 8.53 16.43 -5.94
CA ARG A 220 7.39 16.23 -5.03
C ARG A 220 6.30 15.39 -5.68
N THR A 221 6.26 15.30 -7.00
CA THR A 221 5.33 14.47 -7.75
C THR A 221 6.08 13.29 -8.38
N VAL A 222 5.48 12.10 -8.32
CA VAL A 222 6.03 10.87 -8.89
C VAL A 222 4.96 10.14 -9.68
N GLN A 223 5.32 9.61 -10.85
CA GLN A 223 4.54 8.62 -11.58
C GLN A 223 5.18 7.26 -11.37
N ALA A 224 4.41 6.24 -11.02
CA ALA A 224 4.97 4.94 -10.65
C ALA A 224 4.16 3.75 -11.18
N ARG A 225 4.82 2.60 -11.28
CA ARG A 225 4.25 1.27 -11.46
C ARG A 225 4.91 0.30 -10.50
N SER A 226 4.16 -0.71 -10.09
CA SER A 226 4.60 -1.69 -9.10
C SER A 226 4.45 -3.10 -9.66
N PHE A 227 5.57 -3.73 -9.99
CA PHE A 227 5.60 -5.09 -10.52
C PHE A 227 5.97 -6.07 -9.41
N CYS A 228 5.08 -7.01 -9.13
CA CYS A 228 5.16 -7.92 -7.99
C CYS A 228 4.86 -9.37 -8.42
N PRO A 229 5.61 -9.95 -9.38
CA PRO A 229 5.24 -11.23 -10.00
C PRO A 229 5.12 -12.41 -9.01
N GLY A 230 5.86 -12.37 -7.89
CA GLY A 230 5.78 -13.38 -6.82
C GLY A 230 4.63 -13.20 -5.83
N LEU A 231 3.85 -12.10 -5.92
CA LEU A 231 2.72 -11.82 -5.03
C LEU A 231 1.38 -12.28 -5.66
N SER A 232 0.26 -11.99 -4.98
CA SER A 232 -1.09 -12.38 -5.44
C SER A 232 -1.49 -11.72 -6.76
N VAL A 233 -0.91 -10.56 -7.09
CA VAL A 233 -1.12 -9.81 -8.33
C VAL A 233 0.23 -9.45 -8.97
N PRO A 234 0.43 -9.70 -10.28
CA PRO A 234 1.72 -9.46 -10.94
C PRO A 234 2.04 -7.97 -11.13
N GLU A 235 1.02 -7.12 -11.24
CA GLU A 235 1.13 -5.66 -11.15
C GLU A 235 0.05 -5.16 -10.19
N ASP A 236 0.41 -4.24 -9.29
CA ASP A 236 -0.48 -3.72 -8.25
C ASP A 236 -0.86 -2.26 -8.57
N PRO A 237 -2.16 -1.88 -8.55
CA PRO A 237 -2.59 -0.53 -8.98
C PRO A 237 -2.23 0.58 -8.00
N ALA A 238 -2.06 0.28 -6.70
CA ALA A 238 -1.58 1.24 -5.71
C ALA A 238 -0.88 0.53 -4.54
N THR A 239 0.44 0.73 -4.42
CA THR A 239 1.29 -0.04 -3.50
C THR A 239 1.86 0.85 -2.39
N GLY A 240 1.14 0.95 -1.27
CA GLY A 240 1.54 1.82 -0.15
C GLY A 240 2.93 1.49 0.44
N SER A 241 3.31 0.21 0.52
CA SER A 241 4.63 -0.22 1.01
C SER A 241 5.76 0.28 0.10
N ALA A 242 5.64 0.08 -1.20
CA ALA A 242 6.62 0.55 -2.18
C ALA A 242 6.68 2.09 -2.25
N ALA A 243 5.53 2.75 -2.22
CA ALA A 243 5.41 4.20 -2.18
C ALA A 243 6.14 4.82 -0.98
N GLY A 244 5.92 4.29 0.23
CA GLY A 244 6.61 4.79 1.42
C GLY A 244 8.11 4.47 1.42
N ALA A 245 8.50 3.28 0.96
CA ALA A 245 9.91 2.93 0.76
C ALA A 245 10.59 3.87 -0.25
N LEU A 246 9.90 4.27 -1.33
CA LEU A 246 10.39 5.26 -2.28
C LEU A 246 10.60 6.61 -1.61
N GLY A 247 9.69 7.07 -0.75
CA GLY A 247 9.86 8.32 -0.01
C GLY A 247 11.14 8.32 0.84
N ALA A 248 11.38 7.23 1.59
CA ALA A 248 12.60 7.07 2.37
C ALA A 248 13.86 7.00 1.50
N TYR A 249 13.81 6.26 0.38
CA TYR A 249 14.89 6.19 -0.61
C TYR A 249 15.24 7.58 -1.17
N LEU A 250 14.24 8.35 -1.61
CA LEU A 250 14.45 9.70 -2.14
C LEU A 250 15.03 10.63 -1.07
N ARG A 251 14.62 10.50 0.19
CA ARG A 251 15.22 11.24 1.31
C ARG A 251 16.69 10.85 1.52
N ALA A 252 16.99 9.56 1.55
CA ALA A 252 18.34 9.05 1.74
C ALA A 252 19.30 9.50 0.62
N ARG A 253 18.80 9.55 -0.63
CA ARG A 253 19.56 10.03 -1.80
C ARG A 253 19.54 11.56 -1.97
N GLY A 254 19.06 12.31 -0.98
CA GLY A 254 19.04 13.79 -1.01
C GLY A 254 18.13 14.37 -2.09
N SER A 255 17.19 13.57 -2.59
CA SER A 255 16.31 13.92 -3.70
C SER A 255 15.04 14.64 -3.31
N VAL A 256 14.70 14.68 -2.04
CA VAL A 256 13.66 15.57 -1.50
C VAL A 256 14.30 16.49 -0.46
N LYS A 257 14.10 17.81 -0.61
CA LYS A 257 14.75 18.82 0.24
C LYS A 257 14.20 18.78 1.68
N GLY A 258 15.11 19.07 2.63
CA GLY A 258 14.83 19.54 3.99
C GLY A 258 15.00 18.47 5.08
N ASP A 259 16.18 18.35 5.68
CA ASP A 259 16.39 17.53 6.90
C ASP A 259 15.58 18.08 8.09
N SER A 260 15.12 19.34 8.01
CA SER A 260 14.31 20.06 8.99
C SER A 260 12.82 20.16 8.62
N GLU A 261 12.39 19.64 7.48
CA GLU A 261 11.02 19.78 6.97
C GLU A 261 10.40 18.44 6.63
N VAL A 262 9.09 18.30 6.90
CA VAL A 262 8.32 17.14 6.45
C VAL A 262 8.25 17.17 4.93
N ALA A 263 8.81 16.16 4.27
CA ALA A 263 8.69 16.01 2.83
C ALA A 263 7.35 15.35 2.50
N GLU A 264 6.43 16.09 1.88
CA GLU A 264 5.24 15.55 1.22
C GLU A 264 5.61 15.14 -0.22
N ILE A 265 5.25 13.93 -0.62
CA ILE A 265 5.47 13.39 -1.97
C ILE A 265 4.15 12.78 -2.44
N ARG A 266 3.67 13.20 -3.61
CA ARG A 266 2.46 12.67 -4.23
C ARG A 266 2.84 11.67 -5.31
N ILE A 267 2.42 10.43 -5.11
CA ILE A 267 2.75 9.33 -6.00
C ILE A 267 1.48 8.90 -6.72
N ARG A 268 1.51 8.96 -8.04
CA ARG A 268 0.44 8.51 -8.92
C ARG A 268 0.79 7.14 -9.48
N GLN A 269 -0.12 6.19 -9.35
CA GLN A 269 0.10 4.80 -9.74
C GLN A 269 -1.16 4.22 -10.39
N GLY A 270 -1.02 3.13 -11.16
CA GLY A 270 -2.17 2.36 -11.66
C GLY A 270 -2.81 2.89 -12.94
N ALA A 271 -2.31 3.99 -13.51
CA ALA A 271 -2.82 4.56 -14.76
C ALA A 271 -2.79 3.54 -15.92
N SER A 272 -1.68 2.78 -16.08
CA SER A 272 -1.54 1.73 -17.09
C SER A 272 -2.49 0.55 -16.91
N MET A 273 -3.08 0.41 -15.72
CA MET A 273 -4.06 -0.63 -15.39
C MET A 273 -5.51 -0.12 -15.48
N SER A 274 -5.71 1.12 -15.96
CA SER A 274 -7.01 1.82 -15.89
C SER A 274 -7.57 1.93 -14.47
N ARG A 275 -6.66 1.96 -13.46
CA ARG A 275 -6.99 2.10 -12.05
C ARG A 275 -6.18 3.23 -11.42
N PRO A 276 -6.36 4.49 -11.87
CA PRO A 276 -5.57 5.60 -11.38
C PRO A 276 -5.75 5.78 -9.87
N SER A 277 -4.63 6.00 -9.19
CA SER A 277 -4.55 6.16 -7.75
C SER A 277 -3.60 7.30 -7.38
N GLU A 278 -3.80 7.90 -6.21
CA GLU A 278 -2.86 8.85 -5.61
C GLU A 278 -2.56 8.47 -4.16
N ILE A 279 -1.28 8.27 -3.88
CA ILE A 279 -0.73 7.97 -2.56
C ILE A 279 0.07 9.19 -2.10
N THR A 280 -0.27 9.78 -0.96
CA THR A 280 0.58 10.81 -0.37
C THR A 280 1.54 10.18 0.62
N VAL A 281 2.83 10.41 0.46
CA VAL A 281 3.88 9.96 1.37
C VAL A 281 4.44 11.16 2.12
N PHE A 282 4.50 11.06 3.45
CA PHE A 282 5.20 12.01 4.29
C PHE A 282 6.47 11.38 4.83
N VAL A 283 7.60 12.07 4.67
CA VAL A 283 8.89 11.66 5.22
C VAL A 283 9.42 12.74 6.15
N ASP A 284 9.46 12.43 7.43
CA ASP A 284 10.00 13.30 8.48
C ASP A 284 11.22 12.66 9.17
N GLY A 285 11.89 13.43 10.03
CA GLY A 285 13.13 13.00 10.69
C GLY A 285 14.38 13.17 9.83
N SER A 286 15.52 12.77 10.40
CA SER A 286 16.83 12.87 9.75
C SER A 286 16.98 11.85 8.61
N ARG A 287 17.97 12.03 7.73
CA ARG A 287 18.31 11.02 6.70
C ARG A 287 18.68 9.66 7.29
N ALA A 288 19.26 9.63 8.50
CA ALA A 288 19.67 8.40 9.17
C ALA A 288 18.50 7.68 9.85
N THR A 289 17.47 8.43 10.26
CA THR A 289 16.31 7.91 10.98
C THR A 289 15.01 8.51 10.43
N PRO A 290 14.68 8.28 9.14
CA PRO A 290 13.46 8.82 8.59
C PRO A 290 12.25 8.06 9.13
N ARG A 291 11.18 8.78 9.42
CA ARG A 291 9.86 8.21 9.68
C ARG A 291 8.97 8.46 8.47
N VAL A 292 8.30 7.39 8.06
CA VAL A 292 7.48 7.36 6.84
C VAL A 292 6.02 7.19 7.23
N ARG A 293 5.18 8.05 6.67
CA ARG A 293 3.72 7.94 6.76
C ARG A 293 3.11 7.91 5.38
N VAL A 294 2.05 7.12 5.21
CA VAL A 294 1.32 7.01 3.96
C VAL A 294 -0.13 7.40 4.22
N ARG A 295 -0.62 8.35 3.43
CA ARG A 295 -2.00 8.80 3.44
C ARG A 295 -2.70 8.40 2.16
N GLY A 296 -3.93 7.95 2.32
CA GLY A 296 -4.84 7.68 1.22
C GLY A 296 -6.26 8.11 1.54
N GLU A 297 -7.03 8.25 0.46
CA GLU A 297 -8.48 8.36 0.51
C GLU A 297 -9.12 7.06 0.02
N ALA A 298 -10.41 6.88 0.28
CA ALA A 298 -11.15 5.75 -0.29
C ALA A 298 -12.56 6.15 -0.71
N VAL A 299 -13.17 5.30 -1.53
CA VAL A 299 -14.55 5.44 -1.97
C VAL A 299 -15.22 4.07 -2.03
N VAL A 300 -16.45 3.97 -1.53
CA VAL A 300 -17.25 2.75 -1.66
C VAL A 300 -17.69 2.55 -3.10
N VAL A 301 -17.62 1.30 -3.59
CA VAL A 301 -18.05 0.94 -4.95
C VAL A 301 -19.14 -0.12 -4.97
N PHE A 302 -19.10 -1.09 -4.05
CA PHE A 302 -20.16 -2.10 -3.92
C PHE A 302 -20.51 -2.34 -2.46
N GLU A 303 -21.78 -2.70 -2.22
CA GLU A 303 -22.31 -3.07 -0.92
C GLU A 303 -23.22 -4.29 -1.10
N GLY A 304 -23.13 -5.26 -0.19
CA GLY A 304 -23.97 -6.45 -0.30
C GLY A 304 -23.85 -7.42 0.87
N VAL A 305 -24.33 -8.64 0.64
CA VAL A 305 -24.35 -9.71 1.64
C VAL A 305 -23.86 -11.00 0.99
N ALA A 306 -22.76 -11.55 1.49
CA ALA A 306 -22.32 -12.90 1.17
C ALA A 306 -23.18 -13.92 1.93
N ARG A 307 -23.39 -15.10 1.33
CA ARG A 307 -24.21 -16.17 1.91
C ARG A 307 -23.34 -17.42 2.08
N LEU A 308 -22.88 -17.65 3.30
CA LEU A 308 -22.12 -18.85 3.68
C LEU A 308 -23.07 -20.01 3.92
N ARG A 309 -22.70 -21.23 3.49
CA ARG A 309 -23.49 -22.46 3.68
C ARG A 309 -23.05 -23.23 4.90
#